data_AF-A0A2M7QMH4-F1
#
_entry.id   AF-A0A2M7QMH4-F1
#
_cell.length_a   1.000
_cell.length_b   1.000
_cell.length_c   1.000
_cell.angle_alpha   90.00
_cell.angle_beta   90.00
_cell.angle_gamma   90.00
#
_symmetry.space_group_name_H-M   'P 1'
#
loop_
_entity.id
_entity.type
_entity.pdbx_description
1 polymer ?
#
loop_
_entity_poly.entity_id
_entity_poly.type
_entity_poly.pdbx_seq_one_letter_code
_entity_poly.pdbx_strand_id
1 'polypeptide(L)'
;MRSIAANALTLLVVLGVALAGVVGYGVRSFNAEGPMAAPQTVVVARGASLDRVATQLEQAGVIASATLFRLGARYQGKDGALRYGEYAVPAGASMAQVLDLLVSGKVVQYAVAVAEGLTAWEVAELLRASEALTGEIDLIPPEGSLAPDTYAVQRGDTRAEVLARMTALQNRRIEEAWAMRAEGLPFASPQEMVTLASIIEKETGVASERALVSAVFHNRLKRGMRLQSDPTIIYGITEGQGPLGRALTRGDIQRATAWNTYAIDRLPKTPIANPGRDALIAAVRPAESDALYFVADGSGGHAFASTLAEHNRNVAAWRAIERQRAAQ
;
A
#
# COMPACT_ATOMS: atom_id res chain seq x y z
N MET A 1 9.73 -28.35 -74.64
CA MET A 1 8.68 -27.83 -73.73
C MET A 1 8.31 -28.83 -72.61
N ARG A 2 7.98 -30.09 -72.90
CA ARG A 2 7.60 -31.10 -71.88
C ARG A 2 8.67 -31.37 -70.81
N SER A 3 9.95 -31.46 -71.19
CA SER A 3 11.06 -31.68 -70.26
C SER A 3 11.34 -30.48 -69.34
N ILE A 4 11.16 -29.26 -69.84
CA ILE A 4 11.29 -28.02 -69.05
C ILE A 4 10.18 -27.95 -68.00
N ALA A 5 8.94 -28.28 -68.39
CA ALA A 5 7.80 -28.33 -67.47
C ALA A 5 7.96 -29.41 -66.38
N ALA A 6 8.45 -30.61 -66.74
CA ALA A 6 8.72 -31.67 -65.78
C ALA A 6 9.83 -31.30 -64.79
N ASN A 7 10.93 -30.70 -65.27
CA ASN A 7 12.02 -30.23 -64.40
C ASN A 7 11.58 -29.09 -63.48
N ALA A 8 10.74 -28.17 -63.98
CA ALA A 8 10.17 -27.09 -63.17
C ALA A 8 9.23 -27.62 -62.07
N LEU A 9 8.40 -28.63 -62.39
CA LEU A 9 7.53 -29.29 -61.41
C LEU A 9 8.34 -30.01 -60.33
N THR A 10 9.37 -30.78 -60.72
CA THR A 10 10.27 -31.45 -59.77
C THR A 10 10.98 -30.45 -58.87
N LEU A 11 11.46 -29.32 -59.41
CA LEU A 11 12.08 -28.25 -58.62
C LEU A 11 11.09 -27.63 -57.63
N LEU A 12 9.86 -27.35 -58.05
CA LEU A 12 8.80 -26.84 -57.17
C LEU A 12 8.47 -27.80 -56.03
N VAL A 13 8.41 -29.10 -56.30
CA VAL A 13 8.19 -30.13 -55.27
C VAL A 13 9.35 -30.17 -54.29
N VAL A 14 10.60 -30.13 -54.77
CA VAL A 14 11.79 -30.10 -53.90
C VAL A 14 11.81 -28.85 -53.04
N LEU A 15 11.50 -27.68 -53.61
CA LEU A 15 11.39 -26.42 -52.87
C LEU A 15 10.26 -26.47 -51.83
N GLY A 16 9.12 -27.08 -52.17
CA GLY A 16 8.00 -27.26 -51.27
C GLY A 16 8.34 -28.16 -50.09
N VAL A 17 9.02 -29.30 -50.33
CA VAL A 17 9.48 -30.20 -49.26
C VAL A 17 10.54 -29.52 -48.39
N ALA A 18 11.49 -28.81 -49.00
CA ALA A 18 12.49 -28.05 -48.26
C ALA A 18 11.84 -26.98 -47.37
N LEU A 19 10.87 -26.23 -47.91
CA LEU A 19 10.12 -25.23 -47.15
C LEU A 19 9.32 -25.87 -46.00
N ALA A 20 8.65 -26.99 -46.25
CA ALA A 20 7.92 -27.74 -45.22
C ALA A 20 8.87 -28.24 -44.11
N GLY A 21 10.06 -28.71 -44.48
CA GLY A 21 11.12 -29.08 -43.53
C GLY A 21 11.58 -27.91 -42.66
N VAL A 22 11.82 -26.74 -43.27
CA VAL A 22 12.20 -25.51 -42.56
C VAL A 22 11.10 -25.05 -41.61
N VAL A 23 9.85 -25.03 -42.07
CA VAL A 23 8.68 -24.66 -41.24
C VAL A 23 8.51 -25.66 -40.09
N GLY A 24 8.58 -26.96 -40.37
CA GLY A 24 8.47 -28.01 -39.36
C GLY A 24 9.57 -27.92 -38.30
N TYR A 25 10.81 -27.64 -38.72
CA TYR A 25 11.92 -27.39 -37.79
C TYR A 25 11.68 -26.13 -36.94
N GLY A 26 11.19 -25.06 -37.53
CA GLY A 26 10.84 -23.83 -36.81
C GLY A 26 9.75 -24.04 -35.76
N VAL A 27 8.66 -24.72 -36.12
CA VAL A 27 7.56 -25.07 -35.19
C VAL A 27 8.06 -25.97 -34.07
N ARG A 28 8.87 -26.99 -34.40
CA ARG A 28 9.47 -27.86 -33.39
C ARG A 28 10.36 -27.08 -32.42
N SER A 29 11.23 -26.22 -32.95
CA SER A 29 12.17 -25.42 -32.15
C SER A 29 11.45 -24.40 -31.27
N PHE A 30 10.34 -23.83 -31.74
CA PHE A 30 9.52 -22.89 -30.98
C PHE A 30 8.81 -23.54 -29.77
N ASN A 31 8.49 -24.84 -29.88
CA ASN A 31 7.84 -25.61 -28.81
C ASN A 31 8.82 -26.47 -28.00
N ALA A 32 10.09 -26.54 -28.40
CA ALA A 32 11.11 -27.30 -27.70
C ALA A 32 11.44 -26.66 -26.35
N GLU A 33 11.98 -27.49 -25.44
CA GLU A 33 12.45 -27.06 -24.13
C GLU A 33 13.45 -25.89 -24.26
N GLY A 34 13.26 -24.88 -23.42
CA GLY A 34 14.08 -23.67 -23.43
C GLY A 34 15.50 -23.91 -22.93
N PRO A 35 16.43 -22.99 -23.24
CA PRO A 35 17.85 -23.11 -22.89
C PRO A 35 18.16 -22.96 -21.39
N MET A 36 17.20 -22.49 -20.58
CA MET A 36 17.43 -22.18 -19.16
C MET A 36 17.39 -23.42 -18.27
N ALA A 37 18.46 -23.65 -17.51
CA ALA A 37 18.52 -24.72 -16.51
C ALA A 37 17.85 -24.34 -15.16
N ALA A 38 17.67 -23.05 -14.89
CA ALA A 38 17.09 -22.51 -13.66
C ALA A 38 16.07 -21.42 -13.99
N PRO A 39 15.06 -21.17 -13.13
CA PRO A 39 14.11 -20.10 -13.34
C PRO A 39 14.79 -18.72 -13.31
N GLN A 40 14.33 -17.81 -14.16
CA GLN A 40 14.91 -16.46 -14.29
C GLN A 40 13.81 -15.42 -14.41
N THR A 41 14.08 -14.24 -13.86
CA THR A 41 13.16 -13.10 -13.95
C THR A 41 13.50 -12.21 -15.13
N VAL A 42 12.48 -11.82 -15.91
CA VAL A 42 12.62 -10.94 -17.08
C VAL A 42 11.73 -9.72 -16.94
N VAL A 43 12.27 -8.55 -17.30
CA VAL A 43 11.53 -7.28 -17.24
C VAL A 43 11.18 -6.84 -18.65
N VAL A 44 9.89 -6.69 -18.92
CA VAL A 44 9.37 -6.09 -20.15
C VAL A 44 8.98 -4.64 -19.85
N ALA A 45 9.72 -3.70 -20.44
CA ALA A 45 9.46 -2.27 -20.23
C ALA A 45 8.13 -1.83 -20.87
N ARG A 46 7.48 -0.80 -20.28
CA ARG A 46 6.28 -0.17 -20.87
C ARG A 46 6.60 0.33 -22.29
N GLY A 47 5.77 -0.03 -23.25
CA GLY A 47 5.93 0.36 -24.67
C GLY A 47 7.07 -0.34 -25.42
N ALA A 48 7.68 -1.37 -24.85
CA ALA A 48 8.70 -2.14 -25.56
C ALA A 48 8.11 -2.85 -26.79
N SER A 49 8.80 -2.76 -27.94
CA SER A 49 8.40 -3.51 -29.14
C SER A 49 8.78 -4.99 -29.01
N LEU A 50 8.04 -5.85 -29.72
CA LEU A 50 8.34 -7.28 -29.82
C LEU A 50 9.82 -7.53 -30.21
N ASP A 51 10.39 -6.71 -31.09
CA ASP A 51 11.80 -6.82 -31.50
C ASP A 51 12.79 -6.59 -30.35
N ARG A 52 12.54 -5.57 -29.52
CA ARG A 52 13.39 -5.30 -28.34
C ARG A 52 13.26 -6.40 -27.31
N VAL A 53 12.02 -6.82 -27.02
CA VAL A 53 11.76 -7.89 -26.05
C VAL A 53 12.42 -9.19 -26.49
N ALA A 54 12.25 -9.60 -27.75
CA ALA A 54 12.85 -10.84 -28.25
C ALA A 54 14.38 -10.82 -28.19
N THR A 55 15.01 -9.70 -28.59
CA THR A 55 16.46 -9.52 -28.50
C THR A 55 16.95 -9.59 -27.05
N GLN A 56 16.23 -8.92 -26.14
CA GLN A 56 16.57 -8.93 -24.71
C GLN A 56 16.46 -10.33 -24.11
N LEU A 57 15.41 -11.09 -24.44
CA LEU A 57 15.22 -12.47 -23.96
C LEU A 57 16.33 -13.40 -24.48
N GLU A 58 16.73 -13.25 -25.74
CA GLU A 58 17.83 -14.03 -26.32
C GLU A 58 19.17 -13.70 -25.66
N GLN A 59 19.48 -12.41 -25.48
CA GLN A 59 20.69 -11.94 -24.79
C GLN A 59 20.75 -12.38 -23.32
N ALA A 60 19.59 -12.43 -22.66
CA ALA A 60 19.47 -12.93 -21.29
C ALA A 60 19.54 -14.47 -21.20
N GLY A 61 19.58 -15.18 -22.34
CA GLY A 61 19.60 -16.64 -22.39
C GLY A 61 18.25 -17.29 -22.06
N VAL A 62 17.16 -16.53 -22.11
CA VAL A 62 15.80 -17.00 -21.78
C VAL A 62 15.18 -17.76 -22.95
N ILE A 63 15.51 -17.34 -24.18
CA ILE A 63 15.08 -18.01 -25.41
C ILE A 63 16.29 -18.29 -26.30
N ALA A 64 16.18 -19.31 -27.15
CA ALA A 64 17.26 -19.71 -28.05
C ALA A 64 17.36 -18.86 -29.33
N SER A 65 16.28 -18.21 -29.76
CA SER A 65 16.29 -17.38 -30.97
C SER A 65 15.27 -16.24 -30.95
N ALA A 66 15.74 -15.00 -31.01
CA ALA A 66 14.88 -13.82 -31.12
C ALA A 66 14.07 -13.84 -32.42
N THR A 67 14.66 -14.30 -33.53
CA THR A 67 13.96 -14.37 -34.83
C THR A 67 12.82 -15.38 -34.82
N LEU A 68 13.05 -16.60 -34.31
CA LEU A 68 11.97 -17.59 -34.22
C LEU A 68 10.87 -17.15 -33.26
N PHE A 69 11.22 -16.52 -32.14
CA PHE A 69 10.25 -15.98 -31.20
C PHE A 69 9.34 -14.94 -31.87
N ARG A 70 9.92 -14.01 -32.64
CA ARG A 70 9.16 -12.99 -33.39
C ARG A 70 8.24 -13.58 -34.44
N LEU A 71 8.73 -14.52 -35.25
CA LEU A 71 7.90 -15.20 -36.24
C LEU A 71 6.75 -15.95 -35.57
N GLY A 72 7.02 -16.67 -34.47
CA GLY A 72 6.00 -17.40 -33.71
C GLY A 72 4.94 -16.47 -33.11
N ALA A 73 5.35 -15.33 -32.54
CA ALA A 73 4.43 -14.33 -32.01
C ALA A 73 3.52 -13.74 -33.10
N ARG A 74 4.08 -13.38 -34.25
CA ARG A 74 3.30 -12.86 -35.40
C ARG A 74 2.36 -13.91 -35.99
N TYR A 75 2.83 -15.14 -36.12
CA TYR A 75 2.02 -16.25 -36.63
C TYR A 75 0.79 -16.53 -35.75
N GLN A 76 0.95 -16.39 -34.43
CA GLN A 76 -0.15 -16.53 -33.47
C GLN A 76 -0.99 -15.25 -33.29
N GLY A 77 -0.69 -14.15 -34.00
CA GLY A 77 -1.36 -12.86 -33.82
C GLY A 77 -1.16 -12.22 -32.44
N LYS A 78 -0.06 -12.54 -31.76
CA LYS A 78 0.28 -12.09 -30.40
C LYS A 78 1.33 -10.99 -30.37
N ASP A 79 1.76 -10.48 -31.51
CA ASP A 79 2.86 -9.52 -31.66
C ASP A 79 2.61 -8.14 -31.01
N GLY A 80 1.34 -7.74 -30.85
CA GLY A 80 0.94 -6.55 -30.07
C GLY A 80 0.35 -6.85 -28.69
N ALA A 81 0.30 -8.12 -28.27
CA ALA A 81 -0.39 -8.55 -27.05
C ALA A 81 0.52 -8.68 -25.83
N LEU A 82 1.83 -8.41 -25.98
CA LEU A 82 2.79 -8.50 -24.89
C LEU A 82 2.46 -7.45 -23.82
N ARG A 83 2.33 -7.92 -22.58
CA ARG A 83 2.11 -7.06 -21.42
C ARG A 83 3.46 -6.68 -20.81
N TYR A 84 3.58 -5.43 -20.37
CA TYR A 84 4.76 -4.98 -19.65
C TYR A 84 4.75 -5.54 -18.21
N GLY A 85 5.91 -5.54 -17.57
CA GLY A 85 6.09 -5.95 -16.19
C GLY A 85 7.21 -6.97 -16.02
N GLU A 86 7.33 -7.46 -14.80
CA GLU A 86 8.36 -8.42 -14.40
C GLU A 86 7.78 -9.83 -14.38
N TYR A 87 8.42 -10.79 -15.03
CA TYR A 87 7.92 -12.16 -15.18
C TYR A 87 8.91 -13.17 -14.65
N ALA A 88 8.43 -14.08 -13.81
CA ALA A 88 9.20 -15.25 -13.39
C ALA A 88 9.05 -16.35 -14.46
N VAL A 89 10.09 -16.55 -15.27
CA VAL A 89 10.10 -17.58 -16.31
C VAL A 89 10.63 -18.88 -15.72
N PRO A 90 9.87 -20.00 -15.77
CA PRO A 90 10.33 -21.29 -15.28
C PRO A 90 11.55 -21.82 -16.06
N ALA A 91 12.34 -22.68 -15.41
CA ALA A 91 13.39 -23.45 -16.09
C ALA A 91 12.80 -24.28 -17.23
N GLY A 92 13.53 -24.42 -18.33
CA GLY A 92 13.11 -25.18 -19.51
C GLY A 92 11.91 -24.60 -20.28
N ALA A 93 11.40 -23.42 -19.93
CA ALA A 93 10.25 -22.83 -20.61
C ALA A 93 10.50 -22.64 -22.12
N SER A 94 9.65 -23.20 -22.96
CA SER A 94 9.74 -23.06 -24.42
C SER A 94 9.43 -21.63 -24.87
N MET A 95 9.84 -21.25 -26.09
CA MET A 95 9.48 -19.95 -26.66
C MET A 95 7.96 -19.73 -26.70
N ALA A 96 7.17 -20.79 -26.94
CA ALA A 96 5.72 -20.76 -26.85
C ALA A 96 5.22 -20.41 -25.44
N GLN A 97 5.76 -21.08 -24.41
CA GLN A 97 5.39 -20.84 -23.01
C GLN A 97 5.81 -19.45 -22.53
N VAL A 98 7.00 -18.99 -22.94
CA VAL A 98 7.47 -17.61 -22.66
C VAL A 98 6.52 -16.60 -23.31
N LEU A 99 6.15 -16.79 -24.57
CA LEU A 99 5.19 -15.92 -25.25
C LEU A 99 3.84 -15.88 -24.52
N ASP A 100 3.31 -17.05 -24.14
CA ASP A 100 2.04 -17.14 -23.41
C ASP A 100 2.11 -16.45 -22.04
N LEU A 101 3.23 -16.59 -21.32
CA LEU A 101 3.46 -15.90 -20.06
C LEU A 101 3.42 -14.38 -20.24
N LEU A 102 4.15 -13.85 -21.22
CA LEU A 102 4.21 -12.41 -21.50
C LEU A 102 2.87 -11.84 -22.00
N VAL A 103 2.07 -12.63 -22.70
CA VAL A 103 0.73 -12.21 -23.14
C VAL A 103 -0.29 -12.30 -22.00
N SER A 104 -0.14 -13.26 -21.09
CA SER A 104 -1.05 -13.45 -19.96
C SER A 104 -1.04 -12.29 -18.97
N GLY A 105 0.06 -11.54 -18.88
CA GLY A 105 0.24 -10.48 -17.88
C GLY A 105 0.38 -10.99 -16.46
N LYS A 106 0.70 -12.29 -16.26
CA LYS A 106 1.00 -12.88 -14.93
C LYS A 106 2.38 -12.44 -14.45
N VAL A 107 2.44 -11.17 -14.07
CA VAL A 107 3.65 -10.51 -13.57
C VAL A 107 3.86 -10.75 -12.08
N VAL A 108 5.10 -10.66 -11.65
CA VAL A 108 5.51 -10.65 -10.24
C VAL A 108 4.89 -9.43 -9.56
N GLN A 109 4.29 -9.66 -8.40
CA GLN A 109 3.73 -8.62 -7.55
C GLN A 109 4.55 -8.50 -6.27
N TYR A 110 4.77 -7.26 -5.85
CA TYR A 110 5.39 -6.90 -4.59
C TYR A 110 4.32 -6.34 -3.67
N ALA A 111 4.43 -6.65 -2.37
CA ALA A 111 3.55 -6.10 -1.35
C ALA A 111 4.20 -4.87 -0.73
N VAL A 112 3.49 -3.73 -0.75
CA VAL A 112 3.86 -2.53 -0.03
C VAL A 112 2.87 -2.38 1.13
N ALA A 113 3.31 -2.73 2.33
CA ALA A 113 2.50 -2.67 3.54
C ALA A 113 2.60 -1.27 4.18
N VAL A 114 1.47 -0.60 4.33
CA VAL A 114 1.35 0.70 5.02
C VAL A 114 0.58 0.49 6.31
N ALA A 115 1.26 0.67 7.44
CA ALA A 115 0.66 0.50 8.75
C ALA A 115 -0.32 1.63 9.10
N GLU A 116 -1.30 1.31 9.95
CA GLU A 116 -2.23 2.29 10.52
C GLU A 116 -1.49 3.27 11.43
N GLY A 117 -1.93 4.53 11.45
CA GLY A 117 -1.35 5.56 12.31
C GLY A 117 -0.02 6.16 11.83
N LEU A 118 0.44 5.81 10.61
CA LEU A 118 1.52 6.51 9.92
C LEU A 118 1.07 7.87 9.40
N THR A 119 1.94 8.87 9.43
CA THR A 119 1.69 10.19 8.83
C THR A 119 1.77 10.12 7.31
N ALA A 120 1.18 11.08 6.61
CA ALA A 120 1.28 11.13 5.14
C ALA A 120 2.74 11.27 4.66
N TRP A 121 3.59 11.92 5.47
CA TRP A 121 5.02 12.02 5.21
C TRP A 121 5.73 10.66 5.36
N GLU A 122 5.45 9.90 6.42
CA GLU A 122 6.02 8.57 6.63
C GLU A 122 5.61 7.60 5.52
N VAL A 123 4.35 7.68 5.05
CA VAL A 123 3.90 6.94 3.87
C VAL A 123 4.69 7.33 2.63
N ALA A 124 4.91 8.62 2.40
CA ALA A 124 5.70 9.08 1.25
C ALA A 124 7.15 8.56 1.30
N GLU A 125 7.80 8.59 2.46
CA GLU A 125 9.14 8.02 2.64
C GLU A 125 9.17 6.50 2.41
N LEU A 126 8.17 5.78 2.91
CA LEU A 126 8.02 4.34 2.67
C LEU A 126 7.91 4.02 1.18
N LEU A 127 7.13 4.80 0.43
CA LEU A 127 7.02 4.64 -1.01
C LEU A 127 8.31 5.03 -1.75
N ARG A 128 9.01 6.09 -1.30
CA ARG A 128 10.32 6.49 -1.83
C ARG A 128 11.35 5.37 -1.69
N ALA A 129 11.39 4.70 -0.54
CA ALA A 129 12.30 3.61 -0.26
C ALA A 129 12.04 2.32 -1.08
N SER A 130 10.86 2.17 -1.69
CA SER A 130 10.54 1.00 -2.51
C SER A 130 11.27 1.02 -3.87
N GLU A 131 12.11 0.02 -4.12
CA GLU A 131 12.83 -0.18 -5.39
C GLU A 131 11.92 -0.65 -6.53
N ALA A 132 10.75 -1.20 -6.20
CA ALA A 132 9.76 -1.63 -7.20
C ALA A 132 9.03 -0.43 -7.82
N LEU A 133 8.95 0.68 -7.09
CA LEU A 133 8.21 1.87 -7.51
C LEU A 133 9.11 2.91 -8.18
N THR A 134 8.53 3.68 -9.09
CA THR A 134 9.21 4.72 -9.86
C THR A 134 8.52 6.08 -9.75
N GLY A 135 9.17 7.13 -10.24
CA GLY A 135 8.63 8.49 -10.22
C GLY A 135 8.82 9.21 -8.88
N GLU A 136 8.88 10.53 -8.94
CA GLU A 136 9.00 11.40 -7.76
C GLU A 136 7.64 11.61 -7.06
N ILE A 137 7.69 11.96 -5.78
CA ILE A 137 6.54 12.43 -5.02
C ILE A 137 6.74 13.93 -4.78
N ASP A 138 6.18 14.74 -5.67
CA ASP A 138 6.30 16.21 -5.63
C ASP A 138 5.46 16.84 -4.51
N LEU A 139 4.27 16.28 -4.26
CA LEU A 139 3.35 16.76 -3.24
C LEU A 139 2.91 15.61 -2.34
N ILE A 140 3.13 15.79 -1.04
CA ILE A 140 2.63 14.86 -0.02
C ILE A 140 1.12 15.10 0.12
N PRO A 141 0.29 14.05 0.02
CA PRO A 141 -1.16 14.17 0.21
C PRO A 141 -1.52 14.69 1.61
N PRO A 142 -2.72 15.29 1.78
CA PRO A 142 -3.15 15.77 3.09
C PRO A 142 -3.17 14.67 4.16
N GLU A 143 -2.88 15.02 5.41
CA GLU A 143 -2.91 14.07 6.52
C GLU A 143 -4.31 13.44 6.66
N GLY A 144 -4.37 12.14 6.94
CA GLY A 144 -5.62 11.38 7.03
C GLY A 144 -6.22 10.95 5.68
N SER A 145 -5.64 11.35 4.55
CA SER A 145 -6.17 11.07 3.21
C SER A 145 -5.71 9.74 2.60
N LEU A 146 -4.75 9.05 3.20
CA LEU A 146 -4.17 7.83 2.65
C LEU A 146 -4.69 6.63 3.45
N ALA A 147 -5.20 5.61 2.77
CA ALA A 147 -5.68 4.41 3.45
C ALA A 147 -4.47 3.55 3.88
N PRO A 148 -4.39 3.15 5.16
CA PRO A 148 -3.49 2.08 5.56
C PRO A 148 -3.99 0.75 5.00
N ASP A 149 -3.13 0.03 4.29
CA ASP A 149 -3.41 -1.28 3.72
C ASP A 149 -2.11 -1.92 3.18
N THR A 150 -2.21 -3.15 2.69
CA THR A 150 -1.17 -3.78 1.87
C THR A 150 -1.50 -3.64 0.39
N TYR A 151 -0.67 -2.91 -0.34
CA TYR A 151 -0.84 -2.64 -1.76
C TYR A 151 -0.01 -3.58 -2.61
N ALA A 152 -0.68 -4.34 -3.49
CA ALA A 152 0.00 -5.06 -4.55
C ALA A 152 0.48 -4.08 -5.62
N VAL A 153 1.79 -4.09 -5.88
CA VAL A 153 2.47 -3.25 -6.87
C VAL A 153 3.32 -4.10 -7.80
N GLN A 154 3.56 -3.62 -9.00
CA GLN A 154 4.45 -4.23 -9.97
C GLN A 154 5.69 -3.36 -10.14
N ARG A 155 6.79 -3.96 -10.59
CA ARG A 155 7.99 -3.18 -10.91
C ARG A 155 7.67 -2.17 -12.00
N GLY A 156 7.98 -0.91 -11.73
CA GLY A 156 7.71 0.21 -12.64
C GLY A 156 6.36 0.89 -12.41
N ASP A 157 5.52 0.42 -11.49
CA ASP A 157 4.38 1.21 -11.02
C ASP A 157 4.87 2.54 -10.46
N THR A 158 4.11 3.61 -10.69
CA THR A 158 4.51 4.93 -10.21
C THR A 158 4.06 5.15 -8.77
N ARG A 159 4.87 5.84 -7.97
CA ARG A 159 4.51 6.24 -6.61
C ARG A 159 3.20 7.05 -6.59
N ALA A 160 2.99 7.89 -7.60
CA ALA A 160 1.75 8.65 -7.79
C ALA A 160 0.52 7.74 -8.01
N GLU A 161 0.62 6.68 -8.82
CA GLU A 161 -0.47 5.71 -8.99
C GLU A 161 -0.78 4.96 -7.68
N VAL A 162 0.24 4.63 -6.87
CA VAL A 162 0.02 4.04 -5.53
C VAL A 162 -0.73 5.02 -4.63
N LEU A 163 -0.24 6.26 -4.49
CA LEU A 163 -0.89 7.29 -3.68
C LEU A 163 -2.33 7.54 -4.13
N ALA A 164 -2.60 7.61 -5.43
CA ALA A 164 -3.95 7.78 -5.95
C ALA A 164 -4.89 6.62 -5.54
N ARG A 165 -4.40 5.37 -5.57
CA ARG A 165 -5.16 4.21 -5.08
C ARG A 165 -5.41 4.28 -3.58
N MET A 166 -4.42 4.71 -2.79
CA MET A 166 -4.57 4.92 -1.35
C MET A 166 -5.65 5.97 -1.05
N THR A 167 -5.60 7.12 -1.72
CA THR A 167 -6.59 8.20 -1.56
C THR A 167 -7.99 7.76 -1.95
N ALA A 168 -8.13 7.08 -3.09
CA ALA A 168 -9.43 6.57 -3.54
C ALA A 168 -10.02 5.56 -2.55
N LEU A 169 -9.19 4.68 -1.98
CA LEU A 169 -9.64 3.74 -0.95
C LEU A 169 -10.06 4.46 0.33
N GLN A 170 -9.28 5.45 0.78
CA GLN A 170 -9.58 6.18 2.01
C GLN A 170 -10.86 7.00 1.88
N ASN A 171 -11.08 7.66 0.74
CA ASN A 171 -12.32 8.40 0.49
C ASN A 171 -13.54 7.49 0.59
N ARG A 172 -13.48 6.27 0.02
CA ARG A 172 -14.56 5.28 0.19
C ARG A 172 -14.76 4.88 1.64
N ARG A 173 -13.68 4.60 2.38
CA ARG A 173 -13.77 4.26 3.82
C ARG A 173 -14.38 5.41 4.65
N ILE A 174 -14.02 6.65 4.33
CA ILE A 174 -14.57 7.86 4.96
C ILE A 174 -16.07 7.96 4.69
N GLU A 175 -16.49 7.80 3.43
CA GLU A 175 -17.90 7.83 3.03
C GLU A 175 -18.72 6.73 3.72
N GLU A 176 -18.21 5.49 3.70
CA GLU A 176 -18.83 4.34 4.35
C GLU A 176 -18.97 4.53 5.86
N ALA A 177 -17.91 4.98 6.54
CA ALA A 177 -17.95 5.26 7.98
C ALA A 177 -18.95 6.39 8.28
N TRP A 178 -18.86 7.50 7.56
CA TRP A 178 -19.74 8.66 7.77
C TRP A 178 -21.23 8.34 7.58
N ALA A 179 -21.56 7.41 6.67
CA ALA A 179 -22.93 6.94 6.49
C ALA A 179 -23.47 6.18 7.72
N MET A 180 -22.60 5.58 8.53
CA MET A 180 -22.95 4.82 9.75
C MET A 180 -22.99 5.67 11.02
N ARG A 181 -22.90 6.99 10.90
CA ARG A 181 -22.71 7.87 12.04
C ARG A 181 -23.90 7.88 12.99
N ALA A 182 -23.62 7.89 14.29
CA ALA A 182 -24.63 8.08 15.32
C ALA A 182 -25.21 9.51 15.27
N GLU A 183 -26.39 9.69 15.86
CA GLU A 183 -26.98 11.01 16.03
C GLU A 183 -26.28 11.79 17.16
N GLY A 184 -26.29 13.13 17.07
CA GLY A 184 -25.76 13.99 18.13
C GLY A 184 -24.24 13.91 18.35
N LEU A 185 -23.47 13.65 17.29
CA LEU A 185 -22.01 13.74 17.33
C LEU A 185 -21.55 15.19 17.56
N PRO A 186 -20.44 15.41 18.29
CA PRO A 186 -19.95 16.76 18.62
C PRO A 186 -19.16 17.42 17.47
N PHE A 187 -19.28 16.91 16.25
CA PHE A 187 -18.66 17.44 15.04
C PHE A 187 -19.64 17.29 13.86
N ALA A 188 -19.46 18.10 12.82
CA ALA A 188 -20.45 18.27 11.76
C ALA A 188 -20.00 17.73 10.39
N SER A 189 -18.71 17.43 10.22
CA SER A 189 -18.14 17.08 8.93
C SER A 189 -17.37 15.76 8.91
N PRO A 190 -17.30 15.07 7.75
CA PRO A 190 -16.40 13.93 7.55
C PRO A 190 -14.93 14.28 7.85
N GLN A 191 -14.51 15.52 7.57
CA GLN A 191 -13.14 15.96 7.84
C GLN A 191 -12.83 15.98 9.34
N GLU A 192 -13.76 16.47 10.17
CA GLU A 192 -13.62 16.43 11.63
C GLU A 192 -13.66 14.99 12.17
N MET A 193 -14.47 14.11 11.57
CA MET A 193 -14.42 12.67 11.87
C MET A 193 -13.03 12.10 11.62
N VAL A 194 -12.39 12.37 10.48
CA VAL A 194 -11.03 11.89 10.19
C VAL A 194 -10.03 12.43 11.21
N THR A 195 -10.17 13.70 11.60
CA THR A 195 -9.32 14.29 12.64
C THR A 195 -9.45 13.52 13.96
N LEU A 196 -10.68 13.28 14.43
CA LEU A 196 -10.90 12.51 15.64
C LEU A 196 -10.41 11.05 15.51
N ALA A 197 -10.67 10.41 14.37
CA ALA A 197 -10.20 9.06 14.09
C ALA A 197 -8.66 8.95 14.16
N SER A 198 -7.94 9.95 13.63
CA SER A 198 -6.47 9.98 13.72
C SER A 198 -5.95 10.10 15.16
N ILE A 199 -6.69 10.77 16.05
CA ILE A 199 -6.35 10.84 17.48
C ILE A 199 -6.61 9.50 18.14
N ILE A 200 -7.78 8.89 17.90
CA ILE A 200 -8.15 7.58 18.43
C ILE A 200 -7.13 6.51 18.02
N GLU A 201 -6.69 6.53 16.76
CA GLU A 201 -5.67 5.62 16.23
C GLU A 201 -4.34 5.71 16.99
N LYS A 202 -3.90 6.94 17.33
CA LYS A 202 -2.63 7.14 18.03
C LYS A 202 -2.71 6.87 19.53
N GLU A 203 -3.91 6.79 20.10
CA GLU A 203 -4.12 6.60 21.55
C GLU A 203 -4.24 5.15 21.97
N THR A 204 -4.77 4.27 21.12
CA THR A 204 -4.90 2.86 21.50
C THR A 204 -4.66 1.90 20.33
N GLY A 205 -3.74 0.97 20.56
CA GLY A 205 -3.57 -0.22 19.72
C GLY A 205 -4.52 -1.37 20.11
N VAL A 206 -5.26 -1.24 21.21
CA VAL A 206 -6.17 -2.30 21.72
C VAL A 206 -7.53 -2.16 21.06
N ALA A 207 -7.84 -3.07 20.14
CA ALA A 207 -9.06 -3.00 19.33
C ALA A 207 -10.36 -2.94 20.17
N SER A 208 -10.43 -3.68 21.28
CA SER A 208 -11.61 -3.71 22.15
C SER A 208 -11.85 -2.41 22.94
N GLU A 209 -10.82 -1.59 23.15
CA GLU A 209 -10.93 -0.33 23.90
C GLU A 209 -11.22 0.87 23.01
N ARG A 210 -11.02 0.74 21.69
CA ARG A 210 -11.12 1.84 20.74
C ARG A 210 -12.46 2.59 20.82
N ALA A 211 -13.57 1.87 20.98
CA ALA A 211 -14.89 2.47 21.13
C ALA A 211 -15.04 3.24 22.45
N LEU A 212 -14.39 2.81 23.55
CA LEU A 212 -14.39 3.51 24.83
C LEU A 212 -13.48 4.75 24.81
N VAL A 213 -12.29 4.66 24.18
CA VAL A 213 -11.44 5.83 23.93
C VAL A 213 -12.18 6.87 23.11
N SER A 214 -12.89 6.43 22.06
CA SER A 214 -13.77 7.30 21.28
C SER A 214 -14.84 7.97 22.16
N ALA A 215 -15.50 7.21 23.04
CA ALA A 215 -16.51 7.76 23.96
C ALA A 215 -15.94 8.86 24.86
N VAL A 216 -14.72 8.69 25.39
CA VAL A 216 -14.05 9.72 26.20
C VAL A 216 -13.88 11.02 25.42
N PHE A 217 -13.37 10.96 24.19
CA PHE A 217 -13.20 12.16 23.37
C PHE A 217 -14.52 12.81 22.99
N HIS A 218 -15.55 12.02 22.67
CA HIS A 218 -16.89 12.55 22.42
C HIS A 218 -17.46 13.29 23.63
N ASN A 219 -17.37 12.68 24.82
CA ASN A 219 -17.85 13.27 26.06
C ASN A 219 -17.11 14.55 26.41
N ARG A 220 -15.79 14.58 26.20
CA ARG A 220 -14.99 15.80 26.38
C ARG A 220 -15.45 16.92 25.46
N LEU A 221 -15.58 16.66 24.16
CA LEU A 221 -16.05 17.65 23.19
C LEU A 221 -17.45 18.18 23.53
N LYS A 222 -18.39 17.30 23.87
CA LYS A 222 -19.75 17.68 24.27
C LYS A 222 -19.78 18.60 25.51
N ARG A 223 -18.79 18.49 26.40
CA ARG A 223 -18.66 19.29 27.62
C ARG A 223 -17.74 20.51 27.47
N GLY A 224 -17.22 20.78 26.27
CA GLY A 224 -16.20 21.83 26.05
C GLY A 224 -14.89 21.57 26.80
N MET A 225 -14.60 20.31 27.12
CA MET A 225 -13.34 19.91 27.74
C MET A 225 -12.28 19.70 26.65
N ARG A 226 -11.06 20.15 26.94
CA ARG A 226 -9.89 19.91 26.09
C ARG A 226 -9.62 18.41 25.93
N LEU A 227 -9.19 17.97 24.75
CA LEU A 227 -8.94 16.54 24.48
C LEU A 227 -7.71 16.01 25.22
N GLN A 228 -6.67 16.83 25.36
CA GLN A 228 -5.43 16.51 26.09
C GLN A 228 -4.80 15.18 25.66
N SER A 229 -4.57 15.05 24.35
CA SER A 229 -3.93 13.89 23.73
C SER A 229 -2.48 14.20 23.36
N ASP A 230 -1.54 13.43 23.90
CA ASP A 230 -0.09 13.61 23.70
C ASP A 230 0.34 13.51 22.22
N PRO A 231 -0.17 12.57 21.41
CA PRO A 231 0.07 12.52 19.97
C PRO A 231 -0.17 13.85 19.24
N THR A 232 -1.13 14.66 19.71
CA THR A 232 -1.43 15.96 19.09
C THR A 232 -0.35 17.02 19.36
N ILE A 233 0.34 16.93 20.50
CA ILE A 233 1.52 17.76 20.81
C ILE A 233 2.68 17.34 19.92
N ILE A 234 2.93 16.02 19.83
CA ILE A 234 4.02 15.46 19.04
C ILE A 234 3.87 15.88 17.58
N TYR A 235 2.68 15.72 17.00
CA TYR A 235 2.40 16.15 15.64
C TYR A 235 2.59 17.66 15.47
N GLY A 236 2.14 18.47 16.43
CA GLY A 236 2.32 19.93 16.38
C GLY A 236 3.78 20.40 16.47
N ILE A 237 4.71 19.56 16.92
CA ILE A 237 6.16 19.86 16.98
C ILE A 237 6.89 19.35 15.74
N THR A 238 6.52 18.14 15.29
CA THR A 238 7.20 17.44 14.18
C THR A 238 6.59 17.77 12.82
N GLU A 239 5.38 18.33 12.81
CA GLU A 239 4.54 18.50 11.62
C GLU A 239 4.39 17.20 10.82
N GLY A 240 4.39 16.07 11.52
CA GLY A 240 4.27 14.74 10.95
C GLY A 240 5.54 14.19 10.29
N GLN A 241 6.67 14.92 10.33
CA GLN A 241 7.94 14.50 9.72
C GLN A 241 8.74 13.59 10.65
N GLY A 242 8.16 12.43 10.97
CA GLY A 242 8.76 11.39 11.81
C GLY A 242 8.54 11.58 13.32
N PRO A 243 9.18 10.73 14.15
CA PRO A 243 8.97 10.73 15.59
C PRO A 243 9.65 11.92 16.28
N LEU A 244 9.13 12.32 17.45
CA LEU A 244 9.76 13.36 18.27
C LEU A 244 11.18 12.99 18.74
N GLY A 245 11.49 11.69 18.86
CA GLY A 245 12.81 11.20 19.27
C GLY A 245 13.19 11.46 20.74
N ARG A 246 12.29 12.02 21.54
CA ARG A 246 12.46 12.29 22.98
C ARG A 246 11.12 12.32 23.70
N ALA A 247 11.14 12.27 25.03
CA ALA A 247 9.95 12.51 25.85
C ALA A 247 9.46 13.96 25.75
N LEU A 248 8.15 14.15 25.95
CA LEU A 248 7.53 15.48 26.01
C LEU A 248 8.00 16.24 27.26
N THR A 249 8.37 17.51 27.06
CA THR A 249 8.73 18.41 28.16
C THR A 249 7.51 19.22 28.62
N ARG A 250 7.60 19.83 29.81
CA ARG A 250 6.57 20.79 30.26
C ARG A 250 6.39 21.95 29.28
N GLY A 251 7.48 22.42 28.67
CA GLY A 251 7.43 23.48 27.67
C GLY A 251 6.66 23.07 26.40
N ASP A 252 6.79 21.81 25.98
CA ASP A 252 6.04 21.27 24.84
C ASP A 252 4.53 21.24 25.13
N ILE A 253 4.15 20.76 26.32
CA ILE A 253 2.76 20.66 26.74
C ILE A 253 2.10 22.05 26.79
N GLN A 254 2.83 23.07 27.25
CA GLN A 254 2.33 24.44 27.40
C GLN A 254 2.32 25.25 26.09
N ARG A 255 3.13 24.86 25.09
CA ARG A 255 3.26 25.59 23.83
C ARG A 255 1.98 25.47 23.01
N ALA A 256 1.28 26.58 22.79
CA ALA A 256 0.11 26.61 21.93
C ALA A 256 0.51 26.39 20.46
N THR A 257 -0.13 25.41 19.82
CA THR A 257 -0.06 25.16 18.37
C THR A 257 -1.48 24.92 17.85
N ALA A 258 -1.65 24.86 16.53
CA ALA A 258 -2.95 24.54 15.93
C ALA A 258 -3.40 23.07 16.17
N TRP A 259 -2.53 22.24 16.75
CA TRP A 259 -2.79 20.83 17.05
C TRP A 259 -2.78 20.52 18.54
N ASN A 260 -2.05 21.27 19.37
CA ASN A 260 -1.89 20.94 20.79
C ASN A 260 -3.24 21.02 21.56
N THR A 261 -3.84 19.86 21.80
CA THR A 261 -5.12 19.72 22.50
C THR A 261 -5.04 19.91 24.02
N TYR A 262 -3.88 20.27 24.57
CA TYR A 262 -3.77 20.83 25.93
C TYR A 262 -4.00 22.34 25.94
N ALA A 263 -3.79 23.01 24.81
CA ALA A 263 -3.94 24.46 24.66
C ALA A 263 -5.27 24.86 24.01
N ILE A 264 -5.84 24.01 23.15
CA ILE A 264 -7.13 24.25 22.48
C ILE A 264 -8.26 23.37 23.05
N ASP A 265 -9.49 23.86 22.98
CA ASP A 265 -10.74 23.23 23.46
C ASP A 265 -11.61 22.65 22.33
N ARG A 266 -10.99 22.40 21.19
CA ARG A 266 -11.61 21.88 19.96
C ARG A 266 -10.72 20.82 19.32
N LEU A 267 -11.20 20.22 18.24
CA LEU A 267 -10.38 19.35 17.41
C LEU A 267 -9.16 20.11 16.83
N PRO A 268 -8.01 19.44 16.66
CA PRO A 268 -6.87 19.94 15.90
C PRO A 268 -7.26 20.44 14.50
N LYS A 269 -6.43 21.32 13.93
CA LYS A 269 -6.67 21.89 12.59
C LYS A 269 -6.75 20.83 11.49
N THR A 270 -6.00 19.74 11.60
CA THR A 270 -5.98 18.62 10.65
C THR A 270 -5.88 17.30 11.42
N PRO A 271 -6.10 16.16 10.75
CA PRO A 271 -5.64 14.88 11.26
C PRO A 271 -4.14 14.90 11.60
N ILE A 272 -3.71 13.97 12.45
CA ILE A 272 -2.32 13.82 12.91
C ILE A 272 -1.65 12.52 12.42
N ALA A 273 -2.38 11.72 11.66
CA ALA A 273 -1.95 10.46 11.05
C ALA A 273 -3.02 9.99 10.06
N ASN A 274 -2.73 8.91 9.33
CA ASN A 274 -3.68 8.17 8.51
C ASN A 274 -4.39 7.08 9.34
N PRO A 275 -5.68 7.27 9.69
CA PRO A 275 -6.40 6.31 10.51
C PRO A 275 -6.84 5.08 9.70
N GLY A 276 -6.88 3.94 10.38
CA GLY A 276 -7.47 2.71 9.87
C GLY A 276 -9.00 2.78 9.75
N ARG A 277 -9.58 1.76 9.12
CA ARG A 277 -11.05 1.65 8.97
C ARG A 277 -11.75 1.59 10.32
N ASP A 278 -11.17 0.90 11.28
CA ASP A 278 -11.78 0.71 12.60
C ASP A 278 -11.76 1.99 13.43
N ALA A 279 -10.73 2.83 13.30
CA ALA A 279 -10.69 4.14 13.93
C ALA A 279 -11.71 5.11 13.32
N LEU A 280 -11.91 5.07 11.99
CA LEU A 280 -12.98 5.82 11.32
C LEU A 280 -14.37 5.42 11.86
N ILE A 281 -14.62 4.11 11.99
CA ILE A 281 -15.89 3.61 12.55
C ILE A 281 -16.04 4.00 14.01
N ALA A 282 -15.00 3.84 14.83
CA ALA A 282 -15.04 4.21 16.24
C ALA A 282 -15.32 5.72 16.42
N ALA A 283 -14.78 6.57 15.54
CA ALA A 283 -15.02 8.01 15.59
C ALA A 283 -16.49 8.37 15.38
N VAL A 284 -17.29 7.58 14.65
CA VAL A 284 -18.71 7.87 14.39
C VAL A 284 -19.69 7.00 15.19
N ARG A 285 -19.19 5.94 15.81
CA ARG A 285 -19.93 5.01 16.67
C ARG A 285 -19.15 4.79 17.97
N PRO A 286 -19.07 5.80 18.85
CA PRO A 286 -18.48 5.63 20.18
C PRO A 286 -19.28 4.60 21.01
N ALA A 287 -18.62 3.99 22.00
CA ALA A 287 -19.32 3.21 23.00
C ALA A 287 -20.27 4.08 23.84
N GLU A 288 -21.34 3.49 24.37
CA GLU A 288 -22.17 4.15 25.38
C GLU A 288 -21.43 4.14 26.72
N SER A 289 -20.91 5.30 27.13
CA SER A 289 -20.16 5.47 28.37
C SER A 289 -20.11 6.94 28.75
N ASP A 290 -20.09 7.22 30.06
CA ASP A 290 -19.90 8.56 30.63
C ASP A 290 -18.42 8.86 30.95
N ALA A 291 -17.51 7.96 30.59
CA ALA A 291 -16.09 8.12 30.87
C ALA A 291 -15.55 9.43 30.28
N LEU A 292 -14.72 10.10 31.07
CA LEU A 292 -14.04 11.35 30.71
C LEU A 292 -12.52 11.23 30.75
N TYR A 293 -12.00 10.17 31.33
CA TYR A 293 -10.58 9.97 31.53
C TYR A 293 -10.22 8.51 31.28
N PHE A 294 -9.00 8.29 30.83
CA PHE A 294 -8.39 6.97 30.76
C PHE A 294 -6.90 7.10 31.13
N VAL A 295 -6.32 6.02 31.63
CA VAL A 295 -4.89 5.91 31.95
C VAL A 295 -4.50 4.44 31.85
N ALA A 296 -3.26 4.15 31.48
CA ALA A 296 -2.76 2.78 31.44
C ALA A 296 -3.03 2.03 32.76
N ASP A 297 -3.49 0.78 32.67
CA ASP A 297 -3.81 -0.07 33.82
C ASP A 297 -2.70 -1.07 34.18
N GLY A 298 -1.68 -1.19 33.31
CA GLY A 298 -0.57 -2.13 33.42
C GLY A 298 -0.82 -3.52 32.82
N SER A 299 -2.02 -3.84 32.38
CA SER A 299 -2.33 -5.06 31.61
C SER A 299 -1.96 -4.94 30.12
N GLY A 300 -1.76 -3.71 29.66
CA GLY A 300 -1.62 -3.35 28.24
C GLY A 300 -2.82 -2.57 27.70
N GLY A 301 -3.86 -2.39 28.52
CA GLY A 301 -5.03 -1.56 28.23
C GLY A 301 -5.14 -0.33 29.13
N HIS A 302 -6.37 0.12 29.36
CA HIS A 302 -6.68 1.35 30.08
C HIS A 302 -7.76 1.18 31.15
N ALA A 303 -7.57 1.86 32.28
CA ALA A 303 -8.59 2.09 33.28
C ALA A 303 -9.35 3.38 32.96
N PHE A 304 -10.64 3.24 32.63
CA PHE A 304 -11.54 4.35 32.32
C PHE A 304 -12.17 4.92 33.59
N ALA A 305 -12.43 6.23 33.62
CA ALA A 305 -13.02 6.92 34.76
C ALA A 305 -13.97 8.04 34.31
N SER A 306 -15.09 8.19 35.02
CA SER A 306 -16.07 9.25 34.77
C SER A 306 -15.79 10.52 35.57
N THR A 307 -14.97 10.43 36.62
CA THR A 307 -14.62 11.55 37.51
C THR A 307 -13.11 11.74 37.64
N LEU A 308 -12.69 12.97 37.93
CA LEU A 308 -11.28 13.28 38.16
C LEU A 308 -10.73 12.58 39.42
N ALA A 309 -11.55 12.43 40.46
CA ALA A 309 -11.14 11.74 41.68
C ALA A 309 -10.84 10.25 41.43
N GLU A 310 -11.66 9.60 40.62
CA GLU A 310 -11.42 8.22 40.18
C GLU A 310 -10.20 8.10 39.27
N HIS A 311 -10.07 9.01 38.30
CA HIS A 311 -8.88 9.06 37.44
C HIS A 311 -7.59 9.21 38.26
N ASN A 312 -7.57 10.09 39.26
CA ASN A 312 -6.40 10.28 40.13
C ASN A 312 -6.05 9.01 40.93
N ARG A 313 -7.04 8.19 41.32
CA ARG A 313 -6.79 6.87 41.92
C ARG A 313 -6.15 5.91 40.92
N ASN A 314 -6.66 5.86 39.69
CA ASN A 314 -6.10 5.02 38.62
C ASN A 314 -4.66 5.44 38.28
N VAL A 315 -4.38 6.76 38.22
CA VAL A 315 -3.02 7.29 38.03
C VAL A 315 -2.08 6.89 39.17
N ALA A 316 -2.56 6.94 40.43
CA ALA A 316 -1.75 6.52 41.57
C ALA A 316 -1.42 5.02 41.52
N ALA A 317 -2.38 4.19 41.10
CA ALA A 317 -2.18 2.76 40.88
C ALA A 317 -1.17 2.48 39.75
N TRP A 318 -1.32 3.14 38.60
CA TRP A 318 -0.39 3.03 37.48
C TRP A 318 1.05 3.39 37.89
N ARG A 319 1.24 4.53 38.57
CA ARG A 319 2.57 4.95 39.05
C ARG A 319 3.19 3.97 40.03
N ALA A 320 2.39 3.24 40.80
CA ALA A 320 2.90 2.19 41.69
C ALA A 320 3.45 1.00 40.89
N ILE A 321 2.75 0.60 39.82
CA ILE A 321 3.20 -0.44 38.88
C ILE A 321 4.49 -0.01 38.18
N GLU A 322 4.58 1.23 37.69
CA GLU A 322 5.80 1.76 37.06
C GLU A 322 7.02 1.68 38.00
N ARG A 323 6.86 2.09 39.26
CA ARG A 323 7.93 2.01 40.26
C ARG A 323 8.37 0.57 40.54
N GLN A 324 7.43 -0.37 40.58
CA GLN A 324 7.75 -1.80 40.77
C GLN A 324 8.51 -2.38 39.58
N ARG A 325 8.12 -2.01 38.36
CA ARG A 325 8.82 -2.45 37.13
C ARG A 325 10.22 -1.86 37.01
N ALA A 326 10.40 -0.60 37.39
CA ALA A 326 11.71 0.05 37.37
C ALA A 326 12.68 -0.47 38.44
N ALA A 327 12.17 -1.18 39.46
CA ALA A 327 12.96 -1.78 40.52
C ALA A 327 13.35 -3.25 40.26
N GLN A 328 12.87 -3.84 39.15
CA GLN A 328 13.23 -5.17 38.66
C GLN A 328 14.28 -5.07 37.57
#